data_AF-A0A661HBR0-F1
#
_entry.id   AF-A0A661HBR0-F1
#
_cell.length_a   1.000
_cell.length_b   1.000
_cell.length_c   1.000
_cell.angle_alpha   90.00
_cell.angle_beta   90.00
_cell.angle_gamma   90.00
#
_symmetry.space_group_name_H-M   'P 1'
#
loop_
_entity.id
_entity.type
_entity.pdbx_description
1 polymer ?
#
loop_
_entity_poly.entity_id
_entity_poly.type
_entity_poly.pdbx_seq_one_letter_code
_entity_poly.pdbx_strand_id
1 'polypeptide(L)'
;MAKFRITKPYTMPREEVREAAEGLAASLERQHGVRSRWEGNSVRIKGAGVDGIMSFHDGLIDVSVRMGILASMFEPVLKEEVQRYLDTHVT
;
A
#
# COMPACT_ATOMS: atom_id res chain seq x y z
N MET A 1 12.09 -14.31 3.50
CA MET A 1 11.64 -12.90 3.50
C MET A 1 10.26 -12.88 2.90
N ALA A 2 9.25 -12.52 3.68
CA ALA A 2 7.89 -12.37 3.16
C ALA A 2 7.84 -11.16 2.24
N LYS A 3 7.27 -11.34 1.06
CA LYS A 3 6.98 -10.25 0.15
C LYS A 3 5.70 -10.59 -0.59
N PHE A 4 4.76 -9.65 -0.58
CA PHE A 4 3.61 -9.72 -1.46
C PHE A 4 3.59 -8.51 -2.37
N ARG A 5 3.01 -8.71 -3.55
CA ARG A 5 2.77 -7.67 -4.53
C ARG A 5 1.30 -7.69 -4.90
N ILE A 6 0.70 -6.51 -4.96
CA ILE A 6 -0.65 -6.29 -5.46
C ILE A 6 -0.52 -5.33 -6.62
N THR A 7 -1.13 -5.67 -7.74
CA THR A 7 -1.24 -4.77 -8.89
C THR A 7 -2.71 -4.61 -9.22
N LYS A 8 -3.20 -3.37 -9.28
CA LYS A 8 -4.60 -3.09 -9.58
C LYS A 8 -4.72 -2.01 -10.65
N PRO A 9 -5.42 -2.28 -11.77
CA PRO A 9 -5.77 -1.24 -12.72
C PRO A 9 -6.78 -0.27 -12.13
N TYR A 10 -6.68 0.98 -12.54
CA TYR A 10 -7.59 2.07 -12.20
C TYR A 10 -7.92 2.86 -13.46
N THR A 11 -9.17 3.30 -13.58
CA THR A 11 -9.64 4.07 -14.74
C THR A 11 -9.88 5.55 -14.44
N MET A 12 -9.73 5.93 -13.18
CA MET A 12 -10.00 7.28 -12.69
C MET A 12 -8.78 8.21 -12.64
N PRO A 13 -8.98 9.52 -12.40
CA PRO A 13 -7.92 10.51 -12.38
C PRO A 13 -6.86 10.21 -11.32
N ARG A 14 -5.61 10.59 -11.63
CA ARG A 14 -4.48 10.45 -10.70
C ARG A 14 -4.71 11.13 -9.35
N GLU A 15 -5.51 12.20 -9.30
CA GLU A 15 -5.82 12.92 -8.06
C GLU A 15 -6.65 12.05 -7.10
N GLU A 16 -7.72 11.41 -7.60
CA GLU A 16 -8.56 10.50 -6.80
C GLU A 16 -7.76 9.30 -6.29
N VAL A 17 -6.91 8.73 -7.15
CA VAL A 17 -6.02 7.63 -6.77
C VAL A 17 -5.01 8.07 -5.70
N ARG A 18 -4.52 9.30 -5.78
CA ARG A 18 -3.60 9.86 -4.78
C ARG A 18 -4.30 10.04 -3.44
N GLU A 19 -5.52 10.56 -3.43
CA GLU A 19 -6.31 10.69 -2.20
C GLU A 19 -6.61 9.32 -1.57
N ALA A 20 -7.00 8.33 -2.39
CA ALA A 20 -7.19 6.96 -1.91
C ALA A 20 -5.89 6.40 -1.31
N ALA A 21 -4.75 6.62 -1.97
CA ALA A 21 -3.46 6.19 -1.46
C ALA A 21 -3.04 6.89 -0.16
N GLU A 22 -3.30 8.19 -0.02
CA GLU A 22 -3.09 8.95 1.22
C GLU A 22 -3.95 8.38 2.34
N GLY A 23 -5.22 8.08 2.07
CA GLY A 23 -6.13 7.45 3.03
C GLY A 23 -5.67 6.06 3.46
N LEU A 24 -5.23 5.23 2.51
CA LEU A 24 -4.64 3.92 2.79
C LEU A 24 -3.39 4.05 3.66
N ALA A 25 -2.47 4.94 3.29
CA ALA A 25 -1.26 5.21 4.04
C ALA A 25 -1.59 5.63 5.49
N ALA A 26 -2.50 6.58 5.68
CA ALA A 26 -2.92 7.03 7.01
C ALA A 26 -3.64 5.94 7.83
N SER A 27 -4.36 5.02 7.18
CA SER A 27 -4.93 3.85 7.85
C SER A 27 -3.83 2.93 8.36
N LEU A 28 -2.87 2.61 7.50
CA LEU A 28 -1.74 1.74 7.83
C LEU A 28 -0.89 2.33 8.96
N GLU A 29 -0.62 3.64 8.94
CA GLU A 29 0.11 4.31 10.01
C GLU A 29 -0.59 4.15 11.37
N ARG A 30 -1.92 4.30 11.41
CA ARG A 30 -2.71 4.16 12.64
C ARG A 30 -2.83 2.72 13.13
N GLN A 31 -3.08 1.77 12.23
CA GLN A 31 -3.33 0.37 12.59
C GLN A 31 -2.05 -0.42 12.85
N HIS A 32 -0.98 -0.14 12.10
CA HIS A 32 0.24 -0.94 12.13
C HIS A 32 1.46 -0.17 12.66
N GLY A 33 1.32 1.11 13.02
CA GLY A 33 2.42 1.92 13.53
C GLY A 33 3.54 2.13 12.51
N VAL A 34 3.23 2.03 11.22
CA VAL A 34 4.16 2.35 10.13
C VAL A 34 4.20 3.85 9.90
N ARG A 35 5.17 4.33 9.12
CA ARG A 35 5.22 5.70 8.61
C ARG A 35 5.21 5.68 7.11
N SER A 36 4.47 6.58 6.51
CA SER A 36 4.39 6.79 5.08
C SER A 36 5.11 8.07 4.69
N ARG A 37 5.68 8.07 3.49
CA ARG A 37 6.30 9.25 2.89
C ARG A 37 6.08 9.24 1.40
N TRP A 38 5.58 10.35 0.88
CA TRP A 38 5.48 10.57 -0.56
C TRP A 38 6.86 10.85 -1.16
N GLU A 39 7.17 10.15 -2.25
CA GLU A 39 8.35 10.31 -3.10
C GLU A 39 7.87 10.47 -4.56
N GLY A 40 7.48 11.71 -4.93
CA GLY A 40 6.98 12.02 -6.26
C GLY A 40 5.65 11.31 -6.56
N ASN A 41 5.69 10.28 -7.41
CA ASN A 41 4.52 9.47 -7.81
C ASN A 41 4.41 8.13 -7.05
N SER A 42 5.12 8.01 -5.94
CA SER A 42 5.16 6.80 -5.13
C SER A 42 5.03 7.13 -3.64
N VAL A 43 4.48 6.21 -2.85
CA VAL A 43 4.45 6.27 -1.38
C VAL A 43 5.35 5.18 -0.84
N ARG A 44 6.28 5.57 0.02
CA ARG A 44 7.13 4.64 0.77
C ARG A 44 6.58 4.47 2.17
N ILE A 45 6.36 3.23 2.59
CA ILE A 45 5.80 2.85 3.88
C ILE A 45 6.88 2.09 4.64
N LYS A 46 7.26 2.53 5.82
CA LYS A 46 8.27 1.87 6.65
C LYS A 46 7.90 1.90 8.12
N GLY A 47 8.05 0.77 8.81
CA GLY A 47 7.88 0.67 10.26
C GLY A 47 7.49 -0.74 10.70
N ALA A 48 7.56 -1.04 11.99
CA ALA A 48 7.13 -2.32 12.57
C ALA A 48 7.66 -3.60 11.85
N GLY A 49 8.83 -3.54 11.21
CA GLY A 49 9.38 -4.66 10.42
C GLY A 49 8.79 -4.83 9.02
N VAL A 50 8.06 -3.83 8.53
CA VAL A 50 7.44 -3.72 7.20
C VAL A 50 8.13 -2.61 6.40
N ASP A 51 8.45 -2.89 5.14
CA ASP A 51 8.95 -1.95 4.12
C ASP A 51 8.12 -2.11 2.85
N GLY A 52 7.15 -1.21 2.66
CA GLY A 52 6.24 -1.14 1.53
C GLY A 52 6.55 0.02 0.59
N ILE A 53 6.27 -0.17 -0.69
CA ILE A 53 6.29 0.87 -1.72
C ILE A 53 5.02 0.74 -2.53
N MET A 54 4.32 1.85 -2.72
CA MET A 54 3.14 1.99 -3.57
C MET A 54 3.48 2.94 -4.70
N SER A 55 3.29 2.55 -5.95
CA SER A 55 3.60 3.39 -7.12
C SER A 55 2.40 3.47 -8.04
N PHE A 56 2.18 4.64 -8.63
CA PHE A 56 1.06 4.90 -9.54
C PHE A 56 1.60 5.25 -10.92
N HIS A 57 1.49 4.32 -11.87
CA HIS A 57 1.94 4.51 -13.25
C HIS A 57 0.92 3.95 -14.23
N ASP A 58 0.70 4.64 -15.36
CA ASP A 58 -0.06 4.13 -16.51
C ASP A 58 -1.44 3.52 -16.21
N GLY A 59 -2.19 4.09 -15.26
CA GLY A 59 -3.49 3.51 -14.87
C GLY A 59 -3.38 2.24 -14.02
N LEU A 60 -2.21 2.00 -13.42
CA LEU A 60 -1.94 0.85 -12.56
C LEU A 60 -1.37 1.32 -11.21
N ILE A 61 -1.90 0.73 -10.15
CA ILE A 61 -1.36 0.82 -8.80
C ILE A 61 -0.51 -0.42 -8.57
N ASP A 62 0.76 -0.23 -8.27
CA ASP A 62 1.66 -1.29 -7.83
C ASP A 62 2.00 -1.13 -6.37
N VAL A 63 1.58 -2.09 -5.54
CA VAL A 63 1.93 -2.16 -4.13
C VAL A 63 2.87 -3.33 -3.92
N SER A 64 4.09 -3.03 -3.48
CA SER A 64 5.12 -4.01 -3.17
C SER A 64 5.49 -3.90 -1.70
N VAL A 65 5.22 -4.92 -0.90
CA VAL A 65 5.51 -4.94 0.54
C VAL A 65 6.53 -6.02 0.85
N ARG A 66 7.54 -5.67 1.65
CA ARG A 66 8.56 -6.57 2.19
C ARG A 66 8.48 -6.56 3.70
N MET A 67 8.65 -7.72 4.30
CA MET A 67 8.50 -7.88 5.73
C MET A 67 9.57 -8.79 6.33
N GLY A 68 9.94 -8.50 7.58
CA GLY A 68 10.77 -9.37 8.40
C GLY A 68 10.04 -10.66 8.79
N ILE A 69 10.79 -11.61 9.36
CA ILE A 69 10.28 -12.96 9.72
C ILE A 69 9.13 -12.91 10.73
N LEU A 70 9.13 -11.93 11.65
CA LEU A 70 8.03 -11.77 12.60
C LEU A 70 6.78 -11.17 11.95
N ALA A 71 6.96 -10.23 11.03
CA ALA A 71 5.87 -9.58 10.32
C ALA A 71 5.24 -10.48 9.24
N SER A 72 5.94 -11.51 8.75
CA SER A 72 5.40 -12.45 7.75
C SER A 72 4.14 -13.19 8.19
N MET A 73 3.94 -13.39 9.49
CA MET A 73 2.70 -14.01 10.00
C MET A 73 1.46 -13.16 9.73
N PHE A 74 1.63 -11.85 9.62
CA PHE A 74 0.56 -10.89 9.33
C PHE A 74 0.41 -10.58 7.83
N GLU A 75 1.23 -11.20 6.97
CA GLU A 75 1.19 -11.04 5.51
C GLU A 75 -0.22 -11.17 4.93
N PRO A 76 -0.97 -12.26 5.19
CA PRO A 76 -2.29 -12.42 4.58
C PRO A 76 -3.27 -11.33 5.02
N VAL A 77 -3.22 -10.92 6.29
CA VAL A 77 -4.09 -9.87 6.84
C VAL A 77 -3.78 -8.52 6.19
N LEU A 78 -2.50 -8.13 6.14
CA LEU A 78 -2.08 -6.87 5.54
C LEU A 78 -2.38 -6.83 4.04
N LYS A 79 -2.14 -7.96 3.33
CA LYS A 79 -2.46 -8.09 1.91
C LYS A 79 -3.94 -7.91 1.66
N GLU A 80 -4.79 -8.57 2.46
CA GLU A 80 -6.24 -8.47 2.33
C GLU A 80 -6.74 -7.06 2.64
N GLU A 81 -6.19 -6.39 3.66
CA GLU A 81 -6.56 -5.01 4.02
C GLU A 81 -6.20 -4.02 2.91
N VAL A 82 -4.97 -4.09 2.37
CA VAL A 82 -4.56 -3.28 1.22
C VAL A 82 -5.46 -3.58 0.01
N GLN A 83 -5.70 -4.85 -0.29
CA GLN A 83 -6.52 -5.23 -1.43
C GLN A 83 -7.96 -4.74 -1.28
N ARG A 84 -8.56 -4.92 -0.09
CA ARG A 84 -9.92 -4.45 0.22
C ARG A 84 -10.05 -2.95 0.13
N TYR A 85 -9.05 -2.21 0.64
CA TYR A 85 -9.06 -0.75 0.57
C TYR A 85 -9.02 -0.28 -0.88
N LEU A 86 -8.11 -0.85 -1.69
CA LEU A 86 -8.03 -0.58 -3.12
C LEU A 86 -9.29 -1.04 -3.85
N ASP A 87 -9.93 -2.14 -3.46
CA ASP A 87 -11.20 -2.56 -4.06
C ASP A 87 -12.37 -1.63 -3.73
N THR A 88 -12.31 -0.95 -2.59
CA THR A 88 -13.36 -0.02 -2.16
C THR A 88 -13.17 1.38 -2.74
N HIS A 89 -11.92 1.85 -2.79
CA HIS A 89 -11.61 3.22 -3.20
C HIS A 89 -11.06 3.30 -4.63
N VAL A 90 -10.74 2.16 -5.26
CA VAL A 90 -10.16 2.10 -6.60
C VAL A 90 -11.05 1.37 -7.61
N THR A 91 -11.58 2.12 -8.59
CA THR A 91 -12.46 1.66 -9.69
C THR A 91 -11.75 1.69 -11.05
#